data_AF-A0A261Y318-F1
#
_entry.id   AF-A0A261Y318-F1
#
_cell.length_a   1.000
_cell.length_b   1.000
_cell.length_c   1.000
_cell.angle_alpha   90.00
_cell.angle_beta   90.00
_cell.angle_gamma   90.00
#
_symmetry.space_group_name_H-M   'P 1'
#
loop_
_entity.id
_entity.type
_entity.pdbx_description
1 polymer ?
#
loop_
_entity_poly.entity_id
_entity_poly.type
_entity_poly.pdbx_seq_one_letter_code
_entity_poly.pdbx_strand_id
1 'polypeptide(L)'
;MLTTTDAQELRRFGPPGNQWVLTPTHYDLTRDTIPSLFLKTTSASIKIAPSLSALLVIDMQNFFLSPRLGRTPKAGLVDSVAKAVDHARKLGMHVIWVNWGLTEQEVAAGGLPATVERSFAREDGGQGGFGWDLGDGMGRLLMRNTWNAQLIDGLEQLPHEQWVHKNRTSGFWGTDGGLKQLLDSMGVRTCFFAGVNADQCVMGTLQDAHCIGFDCVLLGDCTATTSPTGALETVLYNVGRSYGFVVDCTDFVNATIE
;
A
#
# COMPACT_ATOMS: atom_id res chain seq x y z
N MET A 1 -22.94 -50.06 -12.14
CA MET A 1 -23.16 -48.66 -11.71
C MET A 1 -21.87 -48.18 -11.09
N LEU A 2 -21.07 -47.41 -11.84
CA LEU A 2 -19.84 -46.82 -11.33
C LEU A 2 -20.22 -45.63 -10.45
N THR A 3 -19.72 -45.66 -9.22
CA THR A 3 -19.92 -44.67 -8.18
C THR A 3 -19.39 -43.32 -8.64
N THR A 4 -20.25 -42.31 -8.65
CA THR A 4 -19.87 -40.89 -8.69
C THR A 4 -18.88 -40.65 -7.56
N THR A 5 -17.64 -40.35 -7.93
CA THR A 5 -16.61 -39.88 -7.00
C THR A 5 -17.13 -38.57 -6.41
N ASP A 6 -17.37 -38.55 -5.10
CA ASP A 6 -17.69 -37.34 -4.36
C ASP A 6 -16.52 -36.36 -4.54
N ALA A 7 -16.67 -35.42 -5.46
CA ALA A 7 -15.79 -34.26 -5.52
C ALA A 7 -16.01 -33.50 -4.21
N GLN A 8 -15.02 -33.57 -3.32
CA GLN A 8 -15.07 -32.88 -2.04
C GLN A 8 -15.22 -31.38 -2.32
N GLU A 9 -16.36 -30.81 -1.93
CA GLU A 9 -16.67 -29.42 -2.22
C GLU A 9 -15.62 -28.51 -1.58
N LEU A 10 -14.92 -27.72 -2.40
CA LEU A 10 -13.88 -26.82 -1.91
C LEU A 10 -14.50 -25.74 -1.02
N ARG A 11 -13.86 -25.48 0.12
CA ARG A 11 -14.32 -24.46 1.07
C ARG A 11 -14.20 -23.07 0.44
N ARG A 12 -15.29 -22.29 0.49
CA ARG A 12 -15.35 -20.92 -0.03
C ARG A 12 -15.44 -19.90 1.09
N PHE A 13 -14.82 -18.73 0.90
CA PHE A 13 -14.86 -17.60 1.83
C PHE A 13 -15.37 -16.36 1.09
N GLY A 14 -16.14 -15.51 1.77
CA GLY A 14 -16.67 -14.29 1.19
C GLY A 14 -18.04 -14.45 0.48
N PRO A 15 -18.65 -13.33 0.06
CA PRO A 15 -19.98 -13.32 -0.54
C PRO A 15 -19.96 -13.83 -1.99
N PRO A 16 -21.09 -14.35 -2.51
CA PRO A 16 -21.19 -14.80 -3.89
C PRO A 16 -20.68 -13.75 -4.90
N GLY A 17 -19.89 -14.19 -5.88
CA GLY A 17 -19.25 -13.31 -6.88
C GLY A 17 -17.98 -12.59 -6.41
N ASN A 18 -17.62 -12.69 -5.13
CA ASN A 18 -16.38 -12.14 -4.58
C ASN A 18 -15.77 -13.12 -3.57
N GLN A 19 -15.59 -14.37 -3.99
CA GLN A 19 -15.18 -15.47 -3.11
C GLN A 19 -13.72 -15.84 -3.28
N TRP A 20 -13.10 -16.28 -2.19
CA TRP A 20 -11.88 -17.09 -2.24
C TRP A 20 -12.25 -18.57 -2.22
N VAL A 21 -11.47 -19.39 -2.90
CA VAL A 21 -11.59 -20.85 -2.86
C VAL A 21 -10.35 -21.42 -2.19
N LEU A 22 -10.52 -22.13 -1.07
CA LEU A 22 -9.43 -22.86 -0.43
C LEU A 22 -9.28 -24.23 -1.09
N THR A 23 -8.11 -24.45 -1.68
CA THR A 23 -7.67 -25.73 -2.22
C THR A 23 -6.76 -26.45 -1.22
N PRO A 24 -6.36 -27.71 -1.47
CA PRO A 24 -5.39 -28.40 -0.62
C PRO A 24 -4.01 -27.71 -0.52
N THR A 25 -3.66 -26.83 -1.47
CA THR A 25 -2.31 -26.23 -1.56
C THR A 25 -2.28 -24.72 -1.40
N HIS A 26 -3.39 -24.01 -1.62
CA HIS A 26 -3.42 -22.54 -1.64
C HIS A 26 -4.83 -21.97 -1.47
N TYR A 27 -4.90 -20.66 -1.18
CA TYR A 27 -6.11 -19.86 -1.38
C TYR A 27 -6.13 -19.30 -2.80
N ASP A 28 -7.19 -19.56 -3.54
CA ASP A 28 -7.45 -18.97 -4.84
C ASP A 28 -8.28 -17.70 -4.69
N LEU A 29 -7.69 -16.55 -5.02
CA LEU A 29 -8.28 -15.21 -4.97
C LEU A 29 -8.64 -14.72 -6.38
N THR A 30 -8.46 -15.53 -7.42
CA THR A 30 -8.57 -15.10 -8.82
C THR A 30 -9.99 -14.78 -9.23
N ARG A 31 -11.01 -15.30 -8.51
CA ARG A 31 -12.43 -15.24 -8.94
C ARG A 31 -12.57 -15.78 -10.37
N ASP A 32 -11.89 -16.90 -10.63
CA ASP A 32 -11.81 -17.57 -11.94
C ASP A 32 -11.21 -16.70 -13.07
N THR A 33 -10.54 -15.59 -12.72
CA THR A 33 -9.94 -14.67 -13.68
C THR A 33 -8.56 -15.12 -14.09
N ILE A 34 -8.32 -15.12 -15.40
CA ILE A 34 -7.03 -15.43 -16.03
C ILE A 34 -6.51 -14.21 -16.84
N PRO A 35 -5.19 -14.09 -17.02
CA PRO A 35 -4.19 -15.01 -16.53
C PRO A 35 -3.89 -14.78 -15.03
N SER A 36 -3.15 -15.70 -14.41
CA SER A 36 -2.99 -15.75 -12.94
C SER A 36 -1.58 -16.16 -12.56
N LEU A 37 -1.16 -15.89 -11.31
CA LEU A 37 0.12 -16.35 -10.77
C LEU A 37 0.00 -16.87 -9.35
N PHE A 38 0.93 -17.72 -8.96
CA PHE A 38 1.10 -18.20 -7.60
C PHE A 38 2.12 -17.35 -6.83
N LEU A 39 1.81 -17.09 -5.57
CA LEU A 39 2.69 -16.45 -4.62
C LEU A 39 2.80 -17.31 -3.37
N LYS A 40 4.04 -17.53 -2.93
CA LYS A 40 4.30 -18.06 -1.60
C LYS A 40 4.22 -16.90 -0.61
N THR A 41 3.46 -17.08 0.46
CA THR A 41 3.35 -16.10 1.55
C THR A 41 3.91 -16.70 2.83
N THR A 42 4.02 -15.90 3.89
CA THR A 42 4.48 -16.35 5.19
C THR A 42 3.53 -17.34 5.88
N SER A 43 2.25 -17.38 5.50
CA SER A 43 1.22 -18.21 6.17
C SER A 43 0.56 -19.27 5.27
N ALA A 44 0.41 -19.00 3.97
CA ALA A 44 -0.15 -19.93 2.98
C ALA A 44 0.22 -19.53 1.55
N SER A 45 0.22 -20.44 0.59
CA SER A 45 0.30 -20.02 -0.82
C SER A 45 -1.02 -19.37 -1.26
N ILE A 46 -0.94 -18.38 -2.15
CA ILE A 46 -2.09 -17.73 -2.76
C ILE A 46 -1.97 -17.74 -4.29
N LYS A 47 -3.11 -17.75 -4.98
CA LYS A 47 -3.21 -17.55 -6.41
C LYS A 47 -3.99 -16.28 -6.69
N ILE A 48 -3.45 -15.37 -7.50
CA ILE A 48 -4.03 -14.05 -7.76
C ILE A 48 -4.09 -13.76 -9.26
N ALA A 49 -5.02 -12.90 -9.66
CA ALA A 49 -5.16 -12.42 -11.03
C ALA A 49 -4.60 -10.98 -11.13
N PRO A 50 -3.57 -10.71 -11.96
CA PRO A 50 -3.00 -9.37 -12.10
C PRO A 50 -4.02 -8.30 -12.51
N SER A 51 -4.97 -8.65 -13.38
CA SER A 51 -6.02 -7.75 -13.87
C SER A 51 -7.03 -7.31 -12.81
N LEU A 52 -7.09 -8.01 -11.67
CA LEU A 52 -7.89 -7.62 -10.51
C LEU A 52 -7.03 -7.03 -9.39
N SER A 53 -5.75 -6.74 -9.67
CA SER A 53 -4.78 -6.38 -8.64
C SER A 53 -4.21 -4.98 -8.83
N ALA A 54 -3.91 -4.31 -7.71
CA ALA A 54 -3.20 -3.04 -7.70
C ALA A 54 -2.04 -3.07 -6.68
N LEU A 55 -0.90 -2.49 -7.04
CA LEU A 55 0.17 -2.14 -6.12
C LEU A 55 -0.01 -0.70 -5.63
N LEU A 56 -0.24 -0.56 -4.33
CA LEU A 56 -0.34 0.71 -3.62
C LEU A 56 1.03 1.04 -3.00
N VAL A 57 1.68 2.06 -3.55
CA VAL A 57 2.98 2.55 -3.06
C VAL A 57 2.74 3.77 -2.19
N ILE A 58 3.01 3.62 -0.88
CA ILE A 58 2.56 4.57 0.14
C ILE A 58 3.73 5.41 0.67
N ASP A 59 3.57 6.73 0.59
CA ASP A 59 4.43 7.76 1.16
C ASP A 59 5.93 7.59 0.91
N MET A 60 6.31 7.07 -0.26
CA MET A 60 7.71 6.99 -0.69
C MET A 60 8.26 8.37 -1.12
N GLN A 61 8.09 9.37 -0.25
CA GLN A 61 8.34 10.78 -0.51
C GLN A 61 9.64 11.27 0.14
N ASN A 62 10.22 12.33 -0.43
CA ASN A 62 11.43 12.97 0.08
C ASN A 62 11.33 13.34 1.57
N PHE A 63 10.17 13.81 2.03
CA PHE A 63 9.97 14.19 3.43
C PHE A 63 10.29 13.05 4.42
N PHE A 64 9.89 11.83 4.07
CA PHE A 64 10.01 10.66 4.94
C PHE A 64 11.37 9.97 4.80
N LEU A 65 12.01 10.08 3.62
CA LEU A 65 13.15 9.22 3.27
C LEU A 65 14.46 9.97 3.00
N SER A 66 14.43 11.28 2.73
CA SER A 66 15.61 11.99 2.26
C SER A 66 16.60 12.31 3.40
N PRO A 67 17.91 11.99 3.22
CA PRO A 67 18.97 12.43 4.14
C PRO A 67 19.08 13.94 4.30
N ARG A 68 18.59 14.74 3.34
CA ARG A 68 18.53 16.21 3.45
C ARG A 68 17.68 16.68 4.63
N LEU A 69 16.72 15.86 5.06
CA LEU A 69 15.88 16.09 6.25
C LEU A 69 16.34 15.25 7.45
N GLY A 70 17.59 14.77 7.43
CA GLY A 70 18.15 13.93 8.49
C GLY A 70 17.53 12.54 8.58
N ARG A 71 16.90 12.05 7.51
CA ARG A 71 16.28 10.72 7.47
C ARG A 71 17.30 9.67 7.04
N THR A 72 17.20 8.49 7.66
CA THR A 72 18.02 7.32 7.33
C THR A 72 17.10 6.16 7.01
N PRO A 73 16.62 6.04 5.76
CA PRO A 73 15.73 4.96 5.37
C PRO A 73 16.44 3.61 5.48
N LYS A 74 15.67 2.53 5.64
CA LYS A 74 16.20 1.16 5.59
C LYS A 74 16.97 0.96 4.29
N ALA A 75 18.21 0.48 4.38
CA ALA A 75 19.03 0.21 3.22
C ALA A 75 18.32 -0.74 2.24
N GLY A 76 18.37 -0.42 0.95
CA GLY A 76 17.74 -1.21 -0.13
C GLY A 76 16.22 -1.10 -0.23
N LEU A 77 15.54 -0.35 0.66
CA LEU A 77 14.08 -0.20 0.60
C LEU A 77 13.62 0.37 -0.74
N VAL A 78 14.23 1.46 -1.19
CA VAL A 78 13.87 2.14 -2.44
C VAL A 78 14.06 1.20 -3.63
N ASP A 79 15.17 0.47 -3.69
CA ASP A 79 15.45 -0.50 -4.75
C ASP A 79 14.44 -1.66 -4.76
N SER A 80 14.06 -2.18 -3.59
CA SER A 80 13.05 -3.23 -3.48
C SER A 80 11.69 -2.75 -3.97
N VAL A 81 11.27 -1.54 -3.57
CA VAL A 81 10.02 -0.94 -4.04
C VAL A 81 10.07 -0.70 -5.55
N ALA A 82 11.18 -0.19 -6.10
CA ALA A 82 11.34 0.01 -7.53
C ALA A 82 11.19 -1.31 -8.32
N LYS A 83 11.81 -2.39 -7.84
CA LYS A 83 11.66 -3.73 -8.44
C LYS A 83 10.22 -4.24 -8.36
N ALA A 84 9.54 -4.05 -7.24
CA ALA A 84 8.13 -4.41 -7.10
C ALA A 84 7.25 -3.64 -8.08
N VAL A 85 7.48 -2.33 -8.22
CA VAL A 85 6.76 -1.47 -9.17
C VAL A 85 6.99 -1.93 -10.60
N ASP A 86 8.25 -2.16 -11.00
CA ASP A 86 8.57 -2.65 -12.34
C ASP A 86 7.97 -4.01 -12.64
N HIS A 87 7.92 -4.89 -11.64
CA HIS A 87 7.29 -6.19 -11.79
C HIS A 87 5.77 -6.09 -11.91
N ALA A 88 5.12 -5.28 -11.07
CA ALA A 88 3.68 -5.01 -11.14
C ALA A 88 3.29 -4.46 -12.53
N ARG A 89 4.08 -3.54 -13.08
CA ARG A 89 3.92 -3.02 -14.45
C ARG A 89 4.00 -4.14 -15.50
N LYS A 90 5.00 -5.03 -15.40
CA LYS A 90 5.17 -6.16 -16.34
C LYS A 90 4.01 -7.16 -16.26
N LEU A 91 3.43 -7.35 -15.08
CA LEU A 91 2.25 -8.19 -14.87
C LEU A 91 0.95 -7.54 -15.35
N GLY A 92 0.96 -6.24 -15.69
CA GLY A 92 -0.25 -5.49 -16.05
C GLY A 92 -1.14 -5.15 -14.86
N MET A 93 -0.59 -5.17 -13.63
CA MET A 93 -1.29 -4.68 -12.44
C MET A 93 -1.39 -3.16 -12.48
N HIS A 94 -2.40 -2.60 -11.82
CA HIS A 94 -2.44 -1.16 -11.59
C HIS A 94 -1.34 -0.74 -10.60
N VAL A 95 -0.62 0.34 -10.86
CA VAL A 95 0.27 0.98 -9.90
C VAL A 95 -0.35 2.30 -9.47
N ILE A 96 -0.53 2.48 -8.17
CA ILE A 96 -1.17 3.64 -7.57
C ILE A 96 -0.25 4.21 -6.48
N TRP A 97 0.10 5.48 -6.63
CA TRP A 97 0.91 6.22 -5.69
C TRP A 97 0.01 6.91 -4.68
N VAL A 98 0.09 6.51 -3.41
CA VAL A 98 -0.82 6.95 -2.36
C VAL A 98 -0.01 7.77 -1.35
N ASN A 99 0.02 9.09 -1.56
CA ASN A 99 1.03 9.95 -0.96
C ASN A 99 0.39 11.18 -0.31
N TRP A 100 1.00 11.67 0.77
CA TRP A 100 0.61 12.96 1.35
C TRP A 100 0.69 14.08 0.31
N GLY A 101 -0.33 14.92 0.24
CA GLY A 101 -0.33 16.05 -0.69
C GLY A 101 -1.45 17.01 -0.38
N LEU A 102 -1.14 18.00 0.45
CA LEU A 102 -2.10 18.97 0.95
C LEU A 102 -2.25 20.17 0.00
N THR A 103 -3.45 20.70 -0.03
CA THR A 103 -3.83 21.94 -0.69
C THR A 103 -3.81 23.10 0.31
N GLU A 104 -3.75 24.33 -0.21
CA GLU A 104 -3.88 25.53 0.64
C GLU A 104 -5.20 25.55 1.41
N GLN A 105 -6.28 25.09 0.79
CA GLN A 105 -7.59 25.07 1.43
C GLN A 105 -7.60 24.16 2.65
N GLU A 106 -7.01 22.97 2.57
CA GLU A 106 -6.99 22.02 3.68
C GLU A 106 -6.20 22.56 4.88
N VAL A 107 -5.06 23.22 4.63
CA VAL A 107 -4.22 23.79 5.69
C VAL A 107 -4.80 25.09 6.24
N ALA A 108 -5.22 26.03 5.38
CA ALA A 108 -5.69 27.35 5.80
C ALA A 108 -7.10 27.33 6.42
N ALA A 109 -7.98 26.43 5.99
CA ALA A 109 -9.34 26.35 6.50
C ALA A 109 -9.48 25.50 7.78
N GLY A 110 -8.38 24.96 8.33
CA GLY A 110 -8.42 24.04 9.47
C GLY A 110 -9.17 22.74 9.14
N GLY A 111 -9.03 22.24 7.90
CA GLY A 111 -9.72 21.05 7.42
C GLY A 111 -9.11 19.72 7.90
N LEU A 112 -8.00 19.79 8.63
CA LEU A 112 -7.31 18.64 9.18
C LEU A 112 -7.75 18.39 10.64
N PRO A 113 -8.02 17.14 11.04
CA PRO A 113 -8.31 16.81 12.42
C PRO A 113 -7.13 17.13 13.33
N ALA A 114 -7.40 17.61 14.54
CA ALA A 114 -6.36 18.00 15.50
C ALA A 114 -5.31 16.90 15.77
N THR A 115 -5.71 15.63 15.76
CA THR A 115 -4.78 14.50 15.94
C THR A 115 -3.84 14.32 14.76
N VAL A 116 -4.30 14.60 13.53
CA VAL A 116 -3.49 14.57 12.32
C VAL A 116 -2.52 15.76 12.31
N GLU A 117 -3.01 16.95 12.62
CA GLU A 117 -2.16 18.14 12.72
C GLU A 117 -1.06 17.97 13.76
N ARG A 118 -1.43 17.46 14.95
CA ARG A 118 -0.49 17.22 16.04
C ARG A 118 0.66 16.29 15.64
N SER A 119 0.41 15.28 14.80
CA SER A 119 1.45 14.34 14.36
C SER A 119 2.60 14.99 13.59
N PHE A 120 2.39 16.17 13.01
CA PHE A 120 3.39 16.90 12.24
C PHE A 120 3.72 18.28 12.83
N ALA A 121 2.98 18.72 13.84
CA ALA A 121 3.21 19.96 14.55
C ALA A 121 4.43 19.87 15.47
N ARG A 122 4.98 21.04 15.83
CA ARG A 122 5.94 21.15 16.93
C ARG A 122 5.20 21.57 18.20
N GLU A 123 5.37 20.79 19.26
CA GLU A 123 4.73 21.08 20.57
C GLU A 123 5.41 22.25 21.31
N ASP A 124 6.60 22.67 20.88
CA ASP A 124 7.36 23.79 21.47
C ASP A 124 6.90 25.19 20.99
N GLY A 125 5.84 25.27 20.18
CA GLY A 125 5.35 26.51 19.59
C GLY A 125 6.30 27.10 18.54
N GLY A 126 7.34 26.36 18.15
CA GLY A 126 8.27 26.72 17.10
C GLY A 126 7.67 26.58 15.70
N GLN A 127 8.39 27.15 14.75
CA GLN A 127 8.16 27.04 13.32
C GLN A 127 8.15 25.56 12.86
N GLY A 128 6.98 25.06 12.42
CA GLY A 128 6.74 23.67 12.01
C GLY A 128 5.26 23.37 11.74
N GLY A 129 4.90 22.11 11.46
CA GLY A 129 3.54 21.72 11.09
C GLY A 129 3.26 21.73 9.58
N PHE A 130 2.10 21.18 9.19
CA PHE A 130 1.70 21.15 7.78
C PHE A 130 1.71 22.54 7.16
N GLY A 131 2.20 22.63 5.92
CA GLY A 131 2.32 23.91 5.22
C GLY A 131 3.43 24.83 5.72
N TRP A 132 4.21 24.45 6.74
CA TRP A 132 5.39 25.21 7.15
C TRP A 132 6.51 25.14 6.10
N ASP A 133 7.18 26.24 5.80
CA ASP A 133 8.32 26.24 4.85
C ASP A 133 9.56 25.57 5.46
N LEU A 134 9.98 24.45 4.87
CA LEU A 134 11.14 23.69 5.33
C LEU A 134 12.48 24.37 4.99
N GLY A 135 12.48 25.44 4.18
CA GLY A 135 13.70 26.13 3.76
C GLY A 135 14.47 25.38 2.67
N ASP A 136 15.60 25.94 2.23
CA ASP A 136 16.55 25.36 1.27
C ASP A 136 15.93 24.72 0.00
N GLY A 137 14.85 25.34 -0.50
CA GLY A 137 14.12 24.87 -1.68
C GLY A 137 13.33 23.58 -1.48
N MET A 138 13.20 23.08 -0.25
CA MET A 138 12.43 21.88 0.08
C MET A 138 10.91 22.13 0.04
N GLY A 139 10.51 23.40 0.09
CA GLY A 139 9.14 23.86 0.00
C GLY A 139 8.35 23.62 1.29
N ARG A 140 7.05 23.91 1.21
CA ARG A 140 6.12 23.81 2.34
C ARG A 140 5.76 22.37 2.67
N LEU A 141 5.75 22.03 3.96
CA LEU A 141 5.62 20.67 4.46
C LEU A 141 4.37 19.97 3.90
N LEU A 142 4.61 18.89 3.15
CA LEU A 142 3.64 17.97 2.55
C LEU A 142 2.57 18.65 1.68
N MET A 143 2.85 19.87 1.20
CA MET A 143 2.00 20.56 0.24
C MET A 143 2.25 20.00 -1.17
N ARG A 144 1.20 19.94 -1.99
CA ARG A 144 1.32 19.49 -3.39
C ARG A 144 2.37 20.32 -4.14
N ASN A 145 3.04 19.68 -5.09
CA ASN A 145 4.04 20.31 -5.98
C ASN A 145 5.27 20.87 -5.25
N THR A 146 5.54 20.43 -4.02
CA THR A 146 6.77 20.77 -3.29
C THR A 146 7.75 19.60 -3.35
N TRP A 147 9.06 19.90 -3.28
CA TRP A 147 10.09 18.87 -3.34
C TRP A 147 9.92 17.81 -2.24
N ASN A 148 9.61 18.22 -1.01
CA ASN A 148 9.43 17.28 0.10
C ASN A 148 8.24 16.32 -0.11
N ALA A 149 7.24 16.71 -0.90
CA ALA A 149 6.08 15.88 -1.25
C ALA A 149 6.28 15.07 -2.56
N GLN A 150 7.39 15.24 -3.27
CA GLN A 150 7.73 14.40 -4.43
C GLN A 150 8.25 13.04 -3.98
N LEU A 151 8.23 12.07 -4.90
CA LEU A 151 8.87 10.77 -4.69
C LEU A 151 10.35 10.96 -4.37
N ILE A 152 10.89 10.05 -3.55
CA ILE A 152 12.32 9.92 -3.34
C ILE A 152 13.02 9.52 -4.64
N ASP A 153 14.26 9.96 -4.81
CA ASP A 153 15.11 9.56 -5.95
C ASP A 153 15.16 8.03 -6.08
N GLY A 154 15.03 7.54 -7.33
CA GLY A 154 14.97 6.11 -7.64
C GLY A 154 13.56 5.56 -7.87
N LEU A 155 12.52 6.36 -7.61
CA LEU A 155 11.14 6.03 -7.95
C LEU A 155 10.53 7.10 -8.86
N GLU A 156 9.82 6.64 -9.89
CA GLU A 156 9.16 7.51 -10.86
C GLU A 156 7.78 6.98 -11.18
N GLN A 157 6.80 7.87 -11.19
CA GLN A 157 5.44 7.61 -11.66
C GLN A 157 5.39 7.68 -13.18
N LEU A 158 4.77 6.70 -13.84
CA LEU A 158 4.47 6.76 -15.27
C LEU A 158 3.20 7.59 -15.55
N PRO A 159 3.09 8.25 -16.73
CA PRO A 159 1.96 9.14 -17.02
C PRO A 159 0.55 8.54 -16.92
N HIS A 160 0.40 7.22 -17.04
CA HIS A 160 -0.89 6.52 -16.95
C HIS A 160 -1.19 5.98 -15.54
N GLU A 161 -0.20 5.97 -14.65
CA GLU A 161 -0.36 5.54 -13.26
C GLU A 161 -1.10 6.60 -12.46
N GLN A 162 -1.84 6.16 -11.45
CA GLN A 162 -2.68 7.06 -10.69
C GLN A 162 -1.96 7.58 -9.46
N TRP A 163 -2.27 8.84 -9.11
CA TRP A 163 -1.78 9.48 -7.91
C TRP A 163 -2.95 9.86 -7.01
N VAL A 164 -2.92 9.37 -5.77
CA VAL A 164 -3.88 9.71 -4.72
C VAL A 164 -3.18 10.62 -3.73
N HIS A 165 -3.64 11.87 -3.66
CA HIS A 165 -3.24 12.81 -2.63
C HIS A 165 -4.07 12.57 -1.37
N LYS A 166 -3.44 12.02 -0.33
CA LYS A 166 -4.11 11.87 0.96
C LYS A 166 -3.83 13.04 1.89
N ASN A 167 -4.81 13.31 2.73
CA ASN A 167 -4.75 14.28 3.83
C ASN A 167 -5.03 13.61 5.18
N ARG A 168 -4.95 12.29 5.23
CA ARG A 168 -5.08 11.41 6.40
C ARG A 168 -3.97 10.37 6.37
N THR A 169 -3.77 9.68 7.50
CA THR A 169 -2.81 8.57 7.59
C THR A 169 -3.12 7.49 6.57
N SER A 170 -4.38 7.03 6.52
CA SER A 170 -4.87 6.07 5.54
C SER A 170 -5.30 6.75 4.24
N GLY A 171 -4.96 6.14 3.12
CA GLY A 171 -5.31 6.63 1.78
C GLY A 171 -6.81 6.55 1.44
N PHE A 172 -7.62 5.88 2.25
CA PHE A 172 -9.07 5.75 2.05
C PHE A 172 -9.88 6.94 2.56
N TRP A 173 -9.30 7.78 3.41
CA TRP A 173 -9.99 8.90 4.02
C TRP A 173 -9.47 10.22 3.51
N GLY A 174 -10.36 11.21 3.40
CA GLY A 174 -10.01 12.55 3.01
C GLY A 174 -11.08 13.21 2.15
N THR A 175 -10.85 14.48 1.83
CA THR A 175 -11.80 15.33 1.10
C THR A 175 -11.84 15.01 -0.39
N ASP A 176 -10.75 14.46 -0.93
CA ASP A 176 -10.67 14.10 -2.35
C ASP A 176 -11.15 12.67 -2.63
N GLY A 177 -11.65 11.94 -1.62
CA GLY A 177 -12.52 10.76 -1.75
C GLY A 177 -12.06 9.63 -2.69
N GLY A 178 -10.77 9.54 -3.01
CA GLY A 178 -10.37 8.92 -4.28
C GLY A 178 -10.09 7.42 -4.25
N LEU A 179 -9.44 6.89 -3.21
CA LEU A 179 -8.82 5.56 -3.35
C LEU A 179 -9.84 4.44 -3.52
N LYS A 180 -10.90 4.37 -2.71
CA LYS A 180 -11.92 3.32 -2.85
C LYS A 180 -12.61 3.41 -4.21
N GLN A 181 -13.08 4.59 -4.58
CA GLN A 181 -13.80 4.79 -5.83
C GLN A 181 -12.91 4.47 -7.04
N LEU A 182 -11.63 4.85 -6.97
CA LEU A 182 -10.63 4.56 -8.00
C LEU A 182 -10.44 3.05 -8.15
N LEU A 183 -10.18 2.34 -7.05
CA LEU A 183 -10.02 0.88 -7.04
C LEU A 183 -11.26 0.17 -7.57
N ASP A 184 -12.45 0.60 -7.14
CA ASP A 184 -13.72 0.06 -7.62
C ASP A 184 -13.91 0.29 -9.13
N SER A 185 -13.57 1.48 -9.64
CA SER A 185 -13.67 1.82 -11.06
C SER A 185 -12.71 1.00 -11.94
N MET A 186 -11.59 0.55 -11.37
CA MET A 186 -10.62 -0.33 -12.02
C MET A 186 -10.98 -1.81 -11.89
N GLY A 187 -12.02 -2.16 -11.13
CA GLY A 187 -12.37 -3.55 -10.85
C GLY A 187 -11.38 -4.26 -9.92
N VAL A 188 -10.53 -3.52 -9.20
CA VAL A 188 -9.53 -4.10 -8.30
C VAL A 188 -10.21 -4.82 -7.14
N ARG A 189 -9.68 -5.98 -6.77
CA ARG A 189 -10.10 -6.77 -5.62
C ARG A 189 -8.94 -7.16 -4.71
N THR A 190 -7.72 -7.25 -5.25
CA THR A 190 -6.51 -7.55 -4.47
C THR A 190 -5.57 -6.35 -4.45
N CYS A 191 -5.25 -5.86 -3.26
CA CYS A 191 -4.32 -4.75 -3.06
C CYS A 191 -3.00 -5.25 -2.50
N PHE A 192 -1.92 -4.92 -3.18
CA PHE A 192 -0.55 -5.09 -2.71
C PHE A 192 -0.09 -3.79 -2.05
N PHE A 193 0.58 -3.88 -0.90
CA PHE A 193 1.00 -2.72 -0.12
C PHE A 193 2.52 -2.68 0.00
N ALA A 194 3.09 -1.51 -0.27
CA ALA A 194 4.50 -1.20 -0.10
C ALA A 194 4.67 0.24 0.38
N GLY A 195 5.84 0.55 0.96
CA GLY A 195 6.23 1.91 1.32
C GLY A 195 6.39 2.14 2.82
N VAL A 196 6.10 3.35 3.29
CA VAL A 196 6.39 3.78 4.66
C VAL A 196 5.26 4.63 5.27
N ASN A 197 5.15 4.78 6.58
CA ASN A 197 5.75 3.91 7.59
C ASN A 197 4.87 2.66 7.78
N ALA A 198 5.52 1.52 8.00
CA ALA A 198 4.91 0.20 8.13
C ALA A 198 3.72 0.18 9.09
N ASP A 199 3.91 0.68 10.31
CA ASP A 199 2.96 0.69 11.43
C ASP A 199 2.02 1.90 11.45
N GLN A 200 2.12 2.78 10.45
CA GLN A 200 1.31 4.01 10.38
C GLN A 200 0.55 4.07 9.07
N CYS A 201 1.04 4.78 8.05
CA CYS A 201 0.32 4.98 6.79
C CYS A 201 0.07 3.68 6.04
N VAL A 202 1.04 2.77 6.02
CA VAL A 202 0.89 1.47 5.37
C VAL A 202 -0.15 0.63 6.10
N MET A 203 0.02 0.41 7.41
CA MET A 203 -0.92 -0.37 8.21
C MET A 203 -2.33 0.23 8.23
N GLY A 204 -2.45 1.55 8.39
CA GLY A 204 -3.73 2.23 8.40
C GLY A 204 -4.48 2.05 7.07
N THR A 205 -3.78 2.24 5.94
CA THR A 205 -4.38 2.03 4.61
C THR A 205 -4.75 0.57 4.38
N LEU A 206 -3.90 -0.38 4.79
CA LEU A 206 -4.14 -1.81 4.67
C LEU A 206 -5.32 -2.28 5.53
N GLN A 207 -5.41 -1.82 6.77
CA GLN A 207 -6.49 -2.19 7.66
C GLN A 207 -7.83 -1.65 7.16
N ASP A 208 -7.88 -0.43 6.64
CA ASP A 208 -9.09 0.11 6.02
C ASP A 208 -9.47 -0.68 4.76
N ALA A 209 -8.49 -1.01 3.89
CA ALA A 209 -8.72 -1.88 2.73
C ALA A 209 -9.35 -3.22 3.13
N HIS A 210 -8.81 -3.86 4.18
CA HIS A 210 -9.36 -5.10 4.73
C HIS A 210 -10.80 -4.89 5.26
N CYS A 211 -11.03 -3.84 6.05
CA CYS A 211 -12.35 -3.54 6.62
C CYS A 211 -13.43 -3.29 5.56
N ILE A 212 -13.07 -2.71 4.41
CA ILE A 212 -14.00 -2.42 3.31
C ILE A 212 -14.04 -3.52 2.24
N GLY A 213 -13.31 -4.63 2.43
CA GLY A 213 -13.46 -5.87 1.67
C GLY A 213 -12.49 -6.09 0.51
N PHE A 214 -11.34 -5.41 0.47
CA PHE A 214 -10.24 -5.76 -0.43
C PHE A 214 -9.39 -6.89 0.15
N ASP A 215 -8.85 -7.74 -0.71
CA ASP A 215 -7.86 -8.74 -0.34
C ASP A 215 -6.51 -8.04 -0.14
N CYS A 216 -5.86 -8.23 1.01
CA CYS A 216 -4.64 -7.50 1.33
C CYS A 216 -3.39 -8.38 1.25
N VAL A 217 -2.37 -7.90 0.53
CA VAL A 217 -1.05 -8.53 0.44
C VAL A 217 0.03 -7.49 0.76
N LEU A 218 0.74 -7.64 1.87
CA LEU A 218 1.86 -6.76 2.22
C LEU A 218 3.17 -7.29 1.63
N LEU A 219 3.90 -6.43 0.93
CA LEU A 219 5.28 -6.72 0.51
C LEU A 219 6.23 -6.38 1.67
N GLY A 220 6.62 -7.40 2.44
CA GLY A 220 7.23 -7.23 3.77
C GLY A 220 8.59 -6.52 3.74
N ASP A 221 9.43 -6.82 2.76
CA ASP A 221 10.74 -6.19 2.54
C ASP A 221 10.69 -4.91 1.67
N CYS A 222 9.54 -4.61 1.05
CA CYS A 222 9.23 -3.31 0.44
C CYS A 222 8.55 -2.34 1.42
N THR A 223 8.56 -2.67 2.71
CA THR A 223 7.92 -1.88 3.76
C THR A 223 8.90 -1.64 4.89
N ALA A 224 8.90 -0.43 5.45
CA ALA A 224 9.80 -0.08 6.56
C ALA A 224 9.18 0.94 7.51
N THR A 225 9.76 1.05 8.71
CA THR A 225 9.42 2.08 9.69
C THR A 225 10.65 2.48 10.48
N THR A 226 10.62 3.70 11.02
CA THR A 226 11.58 4.21 12.01
C THR A 226 11.05 4.12 13.43
N SER A 227 9.85 3.55 13.64
CA SER A 227 9.29 3.27 14.95
C SER A 227 10.18 2.31 15.75
N PRO A 228 10.06 2.28 17.10
CA PRO A 228 10.85 1.38 17.94
C PRO A 228 10.76 -0.10 17.54
N THR A 229 11.76 -0.87 17.94
CA THR A 229 11.81 -2.33 17.77
C THR A 229 10.51 -2.99 18.21
N GLY A 230 10.00 -3.93 17.41
CA GLY A 230 8.71 -4.59 17.61
C GLY A 230 7.58 -4.02 16.75
N ALA A 231 7.71 -2.78 16.25
CA ALA A 231 6.67 -2.14 15.44
C ALA A 231 6.46 -2.86 14.09
N LEU A 232 7.54 -3.10 13.34
CA LEU A 232 7.47 -3.82 12.06
C LEU A 232 7.01 -5.27 12.27
N GLU A 233 7.54 -5.94 13.29
CA GLU A 233 7.19 -7.33 13.61
C GLU A 233 5.70 -7.47 13.92
N THR A 234 5.13 -6.50 14.63
CA THR A 234 3.68 -6.46 14.92
C THR A 234 2.85 -6.30 13.66
N VAL A 235 3.29 -5.44 12.72
CA VAL A 235 2.62 -5.28 11.42
C VAL A 235 2.65 -6.58 10.63
N LEU A 236 3.84 -7.18 10.47
CA LEU A 236 4.01 -8.43 9.72
C LEU A 236 3.17 -9.56 10.31
N TYR A 237 3.18 -9.70 11.65
CA TYR A 237 2.38 -10.69 12.36
C TYR A 237 0.88 -10.49 12.13
N ASN A 238 0.36 -9.29 12.37
CA ASN A 238 -1.07 -9.02 12.27
C ASN A 238 -1.57 -9.16 10.83
N VAL A 239 -0.79 -8.71 9.85
CA VAL A 239 -1.17 -8.86 8.44
C VAL A 239 -1.23 -10.33 8.07
N GLY A 240 -0.17 -11.10 8.29
CA GLY A 240 -0.12 -12.51 7.86
C GLY A 240 -1.08 -13.43 8.62
N ARG A 241 -1.59 -12.99 9.79
CA ARG A 241 -2.49 -13.78 10.64
C ARG A 241 -3.96 -13.39 10.50
N SER A 242 -4.25 -12.10 10.30
CA SER A 242 -5.61 -11.57 10.49
C SER A 242 -6.12 -10.71 9.34
N TYR A 243 -5.25 -9.93 8.68
CA TYR A 243 -5.71 -8.94 7.70
C TYR A 243 -5.48 -9.36 6.24
N GLY A 244 -4.66 -10.37 6.00
CA GLY A 244 -4.37 -10.88 4.66
C GLY A 244 -3.12 -11.74 4.64
N PHE A 245 -2.18 -11.39 3.75
CA PHE A 245 -0.97 -12.17 3.51
C PHE A 245 0.27 -11.28 3.50
N VAL A 246 1.43 -11.86 3.81
CA VAL A 246 2.73 -11.20 3.68
C VAL A 246 3.57 -11.97 2.67
N VAL A 247 4.09 -11.27 1.67
CA VAL A 247 4.95 -11.81 0.62
C VAL A 247 6.29 -11.09 0.67
N ASP A 248 7.38 -11.83 0.47
CA ASP A 248 8.69 -11.22 0.25
C ASP A 248 8.76 -10.70 -1.19
N CYS A 249 9.25 -9.48 -1.41
CA CYS A 249 9.37 -8.88 -2.75
C CYS A 249 10.20 -9.74 -3.69
N THR A 250 11.21 -10.44 -3.17
CA THR A 250 11.96 -11.41 -3.98
C THR A 250 11.05 -12.50 -4.55
N ASP A 251 10.13 -13.04 -3.75
CA ASP A 251 9.15 -14.04 -4.22
C ASP A 251 8.14 -13.42 -5.18
N PHE A 252 7.69 -12.18 -4.90
CA PHE A 252 6.80 -11.46 -5.81
C PHE A 252 7.44 -11.18 -7.18
N VAL A 253 8.66 -10.66 -7.21
CA VAL A 253 9.38 -10.29 -8.45
C VAL A 253 9.80 -11.50 -9.27
N ASN A 254 9.96 -12.66 -8.64
CA ASN A 254 10.27 -13.92 -9.32
C ASN A 254 9.02 -14.66 -9.78
N ALA A 255 7.82 -14.27 -9.34
CA ALA A 255 6.59 -14.91 -9.75
C ALA A 255 6.30 -14.61 -11.23
N THR A 256 5.71 -15.58 -11.93
CA THR A 256 5.40 -15.45 -13.34
C THR A 256 3.96 -15.88 -13.59
N ILE A 257 3.37 -15.30 -14.63
CA ILE A 257 2.04 -15.62 -15.08
C ILE A 257 2.02 -17.06 -15.63
N GLU A 258 0.99 -17.82 -15.24
CA GLU A 258 0.63 -19.12 -15.82
C GLU A 258 -0.27 -19.00 -17.04
#